data_AF-B8G2B6-F1
#
_entry.id   AF-B8G2B6-F1
#
_cell.length_a   1.000
_cell.length_b   1.000
_cell.length_c   1.000
_cell.angle_alpha   90.00
_cell.angle_beta   90.00
_cell.angle_gamma   90.00
#
_symmetry.space_group_name_H-M   'P 1'
#
loop_
_entity.id
_entity.type
_entity.pdbx_description
1 polymer ?
#
loop_
_entity_poly.entity_id
_entity_poly.type
_entity_poly.pdbx_seq_one_letter_code
_entity_poly.pdbx_strand_id
1 'polypeptide(L)' 'MPEWFNISLWIFGLLAGIVLYTLTYSRRYIGWVRERLPMPDEKIKLMERSGGIILATLSVLSLLKLLLIG' A
#
# COMPACT_ATOMS: atom_id res chain seq x y z
N MET A 1 -14.40 -17.84 -5.91
CA MET A 1 -14.60 -16.45 -6.37
C MET A 1 -14.08 -16.35 -7.79
N PRO A 2 -14.68 -15.52 -8.65
CA PRO A 2 -14.20 -15.37 -10.02
C PRO A 2 -12.77 -14.82 -10.07
N GLU A 3 -11.95 -15.29 -11.00
CA GLU A 3 -10.54 -14.88 -11.13
C GLU A 3 -10.40 -13.37 -11.38
N TRP A 4 -11.31 -12.78 -12.16
CA TRP A 4 -11.35 -11.34 -12.41
C TRP A 4 -11.54 -10.51 -11.13
N PHE A 5 -12.26 -11.04 -10.14
CA PHE A 5 -12.45 -10.37 -8.85
C PHE A 5 -11.13 -10.34 -8.07
N ASN A 6 -10.39 -11.45 -8.05
CA ASN A 6 -9.08 -11.52 -7.40
C ASN A 6 -8.06 -10.59 -8.09
N ILE A 7 -8.01 -10.57 -9.42
CA ILE A 7 -7.13 -9.67 -10.17
C ILE A 7 -7.44 -8.21 -9.84
N SER A 8 -8.72 -7.84 -9.84
CA SER A 8 -9.15 -6.47 -9.49
C SER A 8 -8.74 -6.08 -8.08
N LEU A 9 -8.81 -7.02 -7.12
CA LEU A 9 -8.47 -6.81 -5.73
C LEU A 9 -6.96 -6.59 -5.54
N TRP A 10 -6.13 -7.36 -6.25
CA TRP A 10 -4.68 -7.18 -6.21
C TRP A 10 -4.22 -5.93 -6.96
N ILE A 11 -4.86 -5.56 -8.08
CA ILE A 11 -4.61 -4.27 -8.74
C ILE A 11 -4.96 -3.11 -7.80
N PHE A 12 -6.09 -3.20 -7.11
CA PHE A 12 -6.47 -2.21 -6.11
C PHE A 12 -5.43 -2.13 -4.97
N GLY A 13 -4.99 -3.27 -4.45
CA GLY A 13 -3.93 -3.33 -3.43
C GLY A 13 -2.63 -2.69 -3.90
N LEU A 14 -2.24 -2.91 -5.16
CA LEU A 14 -1.05 -2.32 -5.77
C LEU A 14 -1.17 -0.80 -5.86
N LEU A 15 -2.30 -0.30 -6.36
CA LEU A 15 -2.58 1.13 -6.45
C LEU A 15 -2.60 1.77 -5.06
N ALA A 16 -3.24 1.13 -4.08
CA ALA A 16 -3.27 1.59 -2.70
C ALA A 16 -1.85 1.66 -2.10
N GLY A 17 -1.01 0.66 -2.36
CA GLY A 17 0.39 0.66 -1.94
C GLY A 17 1.20 1.83 -2.52
N ILE A 18 1.03 2.12 -3.82
CA ILE A 18 1.68 3.26 -4.49
C ILE A 18 1.17 4.60 -3.93
N VAL A 19 -0.13 4.71 -3.70
CA VAL A 19 -0.75 5.92 -3.13
C VAL A 19 -0.21 6.18 -1.72
N LEU A 20 -0.17 5.16 -0.85
CA LEU A 20 0.40 5.29 0.50
C LEU A 20 1.87 5.70 0.47
N TYR A 21 2.66 5.09 -0.43
CA TYR A 21 4.06 5.47 -0.62
C TYR A 21 4.20 6.94 -1.03
N THR A 22 3.37 7.41 -1.96
CA THR A 22 3.38 8.80 -2.44
C THR A 22 2.92 9.76 -1.35
N LEU A 23 1.87 9.41 -0.61
CA LEU A 23 1.32 10.20 0.49
C LEU A 23 2.32 10.36 1.64
N THR A 24 3.23 9.40 1.83
CA THR A 24 4.31 9.50 2.83
C THR A 24 5.20 10.74 2.63
N TYR A 25 5.33 11.23 1.40
CA TYR A 25 6.09 12.45 1.08
C TYR A 25 5.29 13.74 1.31
N SER A 26 3.96 13.65 1.46
CA SER A 26 3.10 14.81 1.70
C SER A 26 3.12 15.20 3.18
N ARG A 27 3.66 16.39 3.48
CA ARG A 27 3.64 16.93 4.85
C ARG A 27 2.23 17.11 5.40
N ARG A 28 1.25 17.44 4.54
CA ARG A 28 -0.15 17.60 4.93
C ARG A 28 -0.76 16.27 5.37
N TYR A 29 -0.46 15.20 4.65
CA TYR A 29 -0.92 13.86 5.00
C TYR A 29 -0.29 13.38 6.31
N ILE A 30 1.03 13.46 6.44
CA ILE A 30 1.73 13.06 7.68
C ILE A 30 1.24 13.87 8.88
N GLY A 31 1.00 15.17 8.72
CA GLY A 31 0.41 16.02 9.76
C GLY A 31 -0.98 15.53 10.20
N TRP A 32 -1.86 15.22 9.24
CA TRP A 32 -3.18 14.66 9.51
C TRP A 32 -3.12 13.27 10.16
N VAL A 33 -2.19 12.40 9.75
CA VAL A 33 -1.99 11.09 10.39
C VAL A 33 -1.51 11.27 11.83
N ARG A 34 -0.59 12.20 12.07
CA ARG A 34 -0.08 12.51 13.42
C ARG A 34 -1.16 13.02 14.37
N GLU A 35 -2.10 13.82 13.88
CA GLU A 35 -3.25 14.27 14.67
C GLU A 35 -4.11 13.11 15.19
N ARG A 36 -4.16 11.99 14.44
CA ARG A 36 -4.91 10.79 14.80
C ARG A 36 -4.07 9.78 15.59
N LEU A 37 -2.78 9.71 15.29
CA LEU A 37 -1.79 8.82 15.87
C LEU A 37 -0.63 9.67 16.39
N PRO A 38 -0.63 10.05 17.68
CA PRO A 38 0.42 10.89 18.26
C PRO A 38 1.72 10.10 18.40
N MET A 39 2.45 9.96 17.30
CA MET A 39 3.74 9.31 17.19
C MET A 39 4.74 10.25 16.48
N PRO A 40 6.06 10.03 16.63
CA PRO A 40 7.07 10.79 15.91
C PRO A 40 6.90 10.66 14.39
N ASP A 41 7.05 11.78 13.67
CA ASP A 41 6.93 11.83 12.20
C ASP A 41 7.80 10.77 11.50
N GLU A 42 8.99 10.49 12.03
CA GLU A 42 9.90 9.47 11.50
C GLU A 42 9.31 8.06 11.58
N LYS A 43 8.64 7.73 12.69
CA LYS A 43 7.97 6.44 12.87
C LYS A 43 6.75 6.32 11.96
N ILE A 44 5.95 7.41 11.83
CA ILE A 44 4.80 7.44 10.94
C ILE A 44 5.25 7.24 9.49
N LYS A 45 6.28 7.97 9.05
CA LYS A 45 6.84 7.81 7.70
C LYS A 45 7.39 6.41 7.47
N LEU A 46 8.07 5.82 8.45
CA LEU A 46 8.58 4.46 8.34
C LEU A 46 7.44 3.44 8.23
N MET A 47 6.38 3.58 9.02
CA MET A 47 5.19 2.70 8.98
C MET A 47 4.45 2.82 7.66
N GLU A 48 4.16 4.04 7.20
CA GLU A 48 3.47 4.28 5.93
C GLU A 48 4.29 3.76 4.73
N ARG A 49 5.61 4.00 4.74
CA ARG A 49 6.50 3.55 3.67
C ARG A 49 6.64 2.04 3.63
N SER A 50 6.84 1.42 4.79
CA SER A 50 6.95 -0.05 4.90
C SER A 50 5.62 -0.73 4.56
N GLY A 51 4.50 -0.20 5.06
CA GLY A 51 3.16 -0.67 4.73
C GLY A 51 2.86 -0.58 3.23
N GLY A 52 3.17 0.56 2.60
CA GLY A 52 3.01 0.74 1.15
C GLY A 52 3.88 -0.21 0.33
N ILE A 53 5.15 -0.39 0.71
CA ILE A 53 6.07 -1.33 0.04
C ILE A 53 5.57 -2.78 0.18
N ILE A 54 5.18 -3.20 1.38
CA ILE A 54 4.70 -4.57 1.64
C ILE A 54 3.43 -4.82 0.83
N LEU A 55 2.47 -3.88 0.85
CA LEU A 55 1.21 -4.02 0.13
C LEU A 55 1.42 -4.09 -1.38
N ALA A 56 2.28 -3.24 -1.93
CA ALA A 56 2.66 -3.28 -3.34
C ALA A 56 3.33 -4.61 -3.70
N THR A 57 4.28 -5.09 -2.88
CA THR A 57 5.02 -6.34 -3.11
C THR A 57 4.10 -7.55 -3.09
N LEU A 58 3.22 -7.67 -2.08
CA LEU A 58 2.23 -8.74 -2.00
C LEU A 58 1.28 -8.73 -3.18
N SER A 59 0.87 -7.54 -3.62
CA SER A 59 -0.01 -7.38 -4.78
C SER A 59 0.67 -7.81 -6.07
N VAL A 60 1.92 -7.41 -6.30
CA VAL A 60 2.72 -7.86 -7.46
C VAL A 60 2.91 -9.37 -7.44
N LEU A 61 3.34 -9.95 -6.31
CA LEU A 61 3.54 -11.39 -6.18
C LEU A 61 2.27 -12.18 -6.45
N SER A 62 1.12 -11.68 -5.98
CA SER A 62 -0.17 -12.33 -6.18
C SER A 62 -0.64 -12.23 -7.63
N LEU A 63 -0.42 -11.09 -8.30
CA LEU A 63 -0.69 -10.93 -9.73
C LEU A 63 0.20 -11.84 -10.58
N LEU A 64 1.50 -11.92 -10.27
CA LEU A 64 2.43 -12.83 -10.95
C LEU A 64 2.02 -14.29 -10.75
N LYS A 65 1.63 -14.67 -9.53
CA LYS A 65 1.13 -16.02 -9.25
C LYS A 65 -0.10 -16.36 -10.09
N LEU A 66 -1.05 -15.42 -10.23
CA LEU A 66 -2.23 -15.60 -11.08
C LEU A 66 -1.86 -15.71 -12.57
N LEU A 67 -0.87 -14.93 -13.03
CA LEU A 67 -0.37 -15.00 -14.41
C LEU A 67 0.41 -16.27 -14.73
N LEU A 68 1.08 -16.88 -13.75
CA LEU A 68 1.91 -18.09 -13.94
C LEU A 68 1.13 -19.40 -13.75
N ILE A 69 0.01 -19.36 -13.03
CA ILE A 69 -0.82 -20.54 -12.71
C ILE A 69 -2.14 -20.54 -13.49
N GLY A 70 -2.59 -19.38 -14.00
CA GLY A 70 -3.75 -19.23 -14.86
C GLY A 70 -3.49 -19.57 -16.33
#